data_AF-A0A5C6YEG7-F1
#
_entry.id   AF-A0A5C6YEG7-F1
#
_cell.length_a   1.000
_cell.length_b   1.000
_cell.length_c   1.000
_cell.angle_alpha   90.00
_cell.angle_beta   90.00
_cell.angle_gamma   90.00
#
_symmetry.space_group_name_H-M   'P 1'
#
loop_
_entity.id
_entity.type
_entity.pdbx_description
1 polymer ?
#
loop_
_entity_poly.entity_id
_entity_poly.type
_entity_poly.pdbx_seq_one_letter_code
_entity_poly.pdbx_strand_id
1 'polypeptide(L)' 'MGIIQNGKVLYSKPFGLASLEYQVLNTTKTIFTIGSVSKQFAAIVTLMLH' A
#
# COMPACT_ATOMS: atom_id res chain seq x y z
N MET A 1 -0.15 7.62 3.77
CA MET A 1 1.21 7.30 4.26
C MET A 1 1.09 6.63 5.62
N GLY A 2 1.91 5.62 5.89
CA GLY A 2 1.91 4.93 7.19
C GLY A 2 3.34 4.66 7.67
N ILE A 3 3.51 4.60 8.99
CA ILE A 3 4.78 4.27 9.66
C ILE A 3 4.49 3.14 10.64
N ILE A 4 5.24 2.05 10.52
CA ILE A 4 5.19 0.91 11.43
C ILE A 4 6.56 0.79 12.10
N GLN A 5 6.56 0.71 13.42
CA GLN A 5 7.76 0.49 14.23
C GLN A 5 7.45 -0.55 15.28
N ASN A 6 8.35 -1.54 15.44
CA ASN A 6 8.21 -2.61 16.42
C ASN A 6 6.84 -3.33 16.33
N GLY A 7 6.36 -3.56 15.11
CA GLY A 7 5.07 -4.21 14.85
C GLY A 7 3.82 -3.36 15.13
N LYS A 8 3.97 -2.11 15.57
CA LYS A 8 2.84 -1.19 15.83
C LYS A 8 2.77 -0.09 14.78
N VAL A 9 1.56 0.23 14.33
CA VAL A 9 1.30 1.38 13.45
C VAL A 9 1.39 2.64 14.30
N LEU A 10 2.45 3.42 14.12
CA LEU A 10 2.64 4.71 14.81
C LEU A 10 1.94 5.86 14.08
N TYR A 11 1.75 5.72 12.77
CA TYR A 11 1.14 6.74 11.95
C TYR A 11 0.41 6.10 10.78
N SER A 12 -0.80 6.57 10.48
CA SER A 12 -1.53 6.23 9.27
C SER A 12 -2.48 7.37 8.94
N LYS A 13 -2.10 8.19 7.97
CA LYS A 13 -2.97 9.27 7.47
C LYS A 13 -3.12 9.18 5.94
N PRO A 14 -4.37 9.23 5.44
CA PRO A 14 -4.62 9.42 4.03
C PRO A 14 -4.49 10.90 3.68
N PHE A 15 -4.15 11.17 2.42
CA PHE A 15 -4.00 12.53 1.92
C PHE A 15 -4.73 12.68 0.58
N GLY A 16 -5.36 13.83 0.38
CA GLY A 16 -6.00 14.22 -0.86
C GLY A 16 -7.22 13.37 -1.24
N LEU A 17 -7.47 13.33 -2.54
CA LEU A 17 -8.59 12.62 -3.16
C LEU A 17 -8.07 11.35 -3.85
N ALA A 18 -8.83 10.27 -3.76
CA ALA A 18 -8.61 9.04 -4.53
C ALA A 18 -9.04 9.22 -5.99
N SER A 19 -10.04 10.08 -6.25
CA SER A 19 -10.46 10.47 -7.59
C SER A 19 -10.85 11.94 -7.61
N LEU A 20 -10.26 12.71 -8.52
CA LEU A 20 -10.58 14.13 -8.71
C LEU A 20 -11.94 14.31 -9.39
N GLU A 21 -12.24 13.48 -10.39
CA GLU A 21 -13.49 13.54 -11.15
C GLU A 21 -14.72 13.34 -10.26
N TYR A 22 -14.67 12.33 -9.40
CA TYR A 22 -15.77 11.97 -8.51
C TYR A 22 -15.63 12.59 -7.11
N GLN A 23 -14.62 13.43 -6.89
CA GLN A 23 -14.32 14.08 -5.60
C GLN A 23 -14.29 13.09 -4.42
N VAL A 24 -13.79 11.87 -4.66
CA VAL A 24 -13.76 10.81 -3.66
C VAL A 24 -12.53 11.01 -2.77
N LEU A 25 -12.74 11.13 -1.46
CA LEU A 25 -11.66 11.24 -0.48
C LEU A 25 -10.78 9.99 -0.45
N ASN A 26 -9.48 10.21 -0.34
CA ASN A 26 -8.55 9.14 -0.09
C ASN A 26 -8.71 8.65 1.36
N THR A 27 -8.63 7.35 1.57
CA THR A 27 -8.76 6.72 2.89
C THR A 27 -7.59 5.79 3.13
N THR A 28 -7.37 5.39 4.38
CA THR A 28 -6.35 4.37 4.70
C THR A 28 -6.67 2.99 4.11
N LYS A 29 -7.88 2.81 3.56
CA LYS A 29 -8.36 1.58 2.90
C LYS A 29 -8.37 1.68 1.37
N THR A 30 -8.02 2.83 0.80
CA THR A 30 -8.00 3.00 -0.66
C THR A 30 -6.94 2.07 -1.28
N ILE A 31 -7.33 1.33 -2.32
CA ILE A 31 -6.47 0.36 -2.99
C ILE A 31 -5.68 1.06 -4.09
N PHE A 32 -4.36 0.84 -4.11
CA PHE A 32 -3.44 1.37 -5.11
C PHE A 32 -2.62 0.24 -5.74
N THR A 33 -2.32 0.36 -7.04
CA THR A 33 -1.37 -0.52 -7.72
C THR A 33 0.05 -0.20 -7.26
N ILE A 34 0.73 -1.16 -6.64
CA ILE A 34 2.05 -0.98 -6.02
C ILE A 34 3.24 -1.08 -6.99
N GLY A 35 2.98 -1.43 -8.26
CA GLY A 35 3.99 -1.47 -9.33
C GLY A 35 5.17 -2.40 -9.02
N SER A 36 6.40 -1.90 -9.12
CA SER A 36 7.63 -2.72 -8.95
C SER A 36 7.77 -3.35 -7.56
N VAL A 37 7.06 -2.87 -6.53
CA VAL A 37 7.03 -3.52 -5.22
C VAL A 37 6.50 -4.95 -5.33
N SER A 38 5.61 -5.24 -6.30
CA SER A 38 5.12 -6.59 -6.60
C SER A 38 6.22 -7.60 -6.93
N LYS A 39 7.41 -7.16 -7.40
CA LYS A 39 8.51 -8.07 -7.75
C LYS A 39 9.06 -8.84 -6.55
N GLN A 40 9.03 -8.23 -5.35
CA GLN A 40 9.46 -8.92 -4.13
C GLN A 40 8.55 -10.12 -3.83
N PHE A 41 7.24 -9.96 -4.04
CA PHE A 41 6.27 -11.05 -3.89
C PHE A 41 6.49 -12.15 -4.94
N ALA A 42 6.74 -11.79 -6.19
CA ALA A 42 7.07 -12.76 -7.24
C ALA A 42 8.35 -13.55 -6.90
N ALA A 43 9.40 -12.89 -6.43
CA ALA A 43 10.64 -13.54 -6.01
C ALA A 43 10.43 -14.51 -4.84
N ILE A 44 9.59 -14.15 -3.86
CA ILE A 44 9.21 -15.04 -2.75
C ILE A 44 8.50 -16.28 -3.27
N VAL A 45 7.54 -16.14 -4.20
CA VAL A 45 6.84 -17.27 -4.81
C VAL A 45 7.83 -18.18 -5.54
N THR A 46 8.76 -17.63 -6.31
CA THR A 46 9.81 -18.42 -6.97
C THR A 46 10.67 -19.17 -5.96
N LEU A 47 11.05 -18.54 -4.84
CA LEU A 47 11.84 -19.17 -3.79
C LEU A 47 11.09 -20.31 -3.09
N MET A 48 9.78 -20.17 -2.86
CA MET A 48 8.96 -21.21 -2.22
C MET A 48 8.74 -22.45 -3.10
N LEU A 49 8.88 -22.29 -4.42
CA LEU A 49 8.71 -23.36 -5.41
C LEU A 49 10.02 -24.08 -5.75
N HIS A 50 11.15 -23.59 -5.24
CA HIS A 50 12.46 -24.22 -5.37
C HIS A 50 12.74 -25.10 -4.14
#